data_AF-A0A538PMC7-F1
#
_entry.id   AF-A0A538PMC7-F1
#
_cell.length_a   1.000
_cell.length_b   1.000
_cell.length_c   1.000
_cell.angle_alpha   90.00
_cell.angle_beta   90.00
_cell.angle_gamma   90.00
#
_symmetry.space_group_name_H-M   'P 1'
#
loop_
_entity.id
_entity.type
_entity.pdbx_description
1 polymer ?
#
loop_
_entity_poly.entity_id
_entity_poly.type
_entity_poly.pdbx_seq_one_letter_code
_entity_poly.pdbx_strand_id
1 'polypeptide(L)'
;MTLQNVRYELLFESGAVAMLMGFQREAISSIAAALERFYEFAIEVFTHIVGVERGTHEQGWKLLRSQSERQLGAFLLLYLINLRKPRFAGKELSVFEEWAGFRNKIIHQGRFPSRKETLEYAEFVYNLIRDTKYELIEHYPDSVQQVQLRHYARGRSTLEEKAGPPQPDKVPKRRGLTARNDVICFR
;
A
#
# COMPACT_ATOMS: atom_id res chain seq x y z
N MET A 1 7.58 -13.56 10.98
CA MET A 1 6.63 -12.57 10.44
C MET A 1 6.03 -13.17 9.17
N THR A 2 4.83 -13.71 9.25
CA THR A 2 4.20 -14.45 8.13
C THR A 2 3.59 -13.47 7.12
N LEU A 3 3.83 -13.72 5.83
CA LEU A 3 3.41 -12.95 4.64
C LEU A 3 1.87 -12.83 4.48
N GLN A 4 1.21 -12.10 5.39
CA GLN A 4 -0.20 -11.72 5.31
C GLN A 4 -0.34 -10.23 5.65
N ASN A 5 0.37 -9.37 4.91
CA ASN A 5 0.29 -7.93 5.11
C ASN A 5 -0.69 -7.32 4.11
N VAL A 6 -1.57 -6.44 4.59
CA VAL A 6 -2.48 -5.69 3.71
C VAL A 6 -1.63 -4.75 2.84
N ARG A 7 -2.08 -4.36 1.64
CA ARG A 7 -1.29 -3.57 0.69
C ARG A 7 -0.66 -2.31 1.30
N TYR A 8 -1.35 -1.61 2.20
CA TYR A 8 -0.80 -0.43 2.86
C TYR A 8 0.40 -0.77 3.76
N GLU A 9 0.40 -1.92 4.44
CA GLU A 9 1.51 -2.35 5.31
C GLU A 9 2.76 -2.66 4.49
N LEU A 10 2.59 -3.35 3.34
CA LEU A 10 3.70 -3.64 2.42
C LEU A 10 4.32 -2.37 1.83
N LEU A 11 3.49 -1.38 1.47
CA LEU A 11 3.98 -0.09 0.97
C LEU A 11 4.70 0.71 2.06
N PHE A 12 4.22 0.63 3.30
CA PHE A 12 4.87 1.27 4.42
C PHE A 12 6.24 0.62 4.69
N GLU A 13 6.30 -0.71 4.73
CA GLU A 13 7.53 -1.48 4.89
C GLU A 13 8.54 -1.18 3.77
N SER A 14 8.10 -1.13 2.51
CA SER A 14 8.92 -0.70 1.38
C SER A 14 9.51 0.71 1.58
N GLY A 15 8.71 1.64 2.11
CA GLY A 15 9.17 2.98 2.44
C GLY A 15 10.20 3.01 3.58
N ALA A 16 10.00 2.20 4.61
CA ALA A 16 10.97 2.04 5.70
C ALA A 16 12.31 1.49 5.19
N VAL A 17 12.29 0.48 4.31
CA VAL A 17 13.51 -0.04 3.68
C VAL A 17 14.20 1.03 2.84
N ALA A 18 13.47 1.79 2.02
CA ALA A 18 14.03 2.89 1.23
C ALA A 18 14.70 3.94 2.13
N MET A 19 14.07 4.30 3.25
CA MET A 19 14.61 5.25 4.23
C MET A 19 15.92 4.75 4.84
N LEU A 20 16.00 3.46 5.20
CA LEU A 20 17.20 2.82 5.73
C LEU A 20 18.36 2.83 4.72
N MET A 21 18.05 2.68 3.44
CA MET A 21 19.03 2.70 2.35
C MET A 21 19.42 4.10 1.90
N GLY A 22 18.86 5.16 2.52
CA GLY A 22 19.18 6.55 2.18
C GLY A 22 18.31 7.16 1.08
N PHE A 23 17.36 6.40 0.51
CA PHE A 23 16.45 6.85 -0.54
C PHE A 23 15.24 7.59 0.08
N GLN A 24 15.50 8.80 0.58
CA GLN A 24 14.52 9.55 1.39
C GLN A 24 13.27 9.96 0.60
N ARG A 25 13.43 10.39 -0.65
CA ARG A 25 12.29 10.80 -1.50
C ARG A 25 11.41 9.61 -1.89
N GLU A 26 12.04 8.48 -2.15
CA GLU A 26 11.39 7.21 -2.46
C GLU A 26 10.65 6.68 -1.23
N ALA A 27 11.25 6.81 -0.04
CA ALA A 27 10.61 6.49 1.22
C ALA A 27 9.32 7.29 1.43
N ILE A 28 9.37 8.62 1.28
CA ILE A 28 8.18 9.49 1.37
C ILE A 28 7.11 9.07 0.36
N SER A 29 7.49 8.83 -0.89
CA SER A 29 6.56 8.40 -1.94
C SER A 29 5.86 7.09 -1.57
N SER A 30 6.60 6.10 -1.08
CA SER A 30 6.06 4.79 -0.68
C SER A 30 5.16 4.89 0.56
N ILE A 31 5.56 5.69 1.56
CA ILE A 31 4.79 5.91 2.79
C ILE A 31 3.49 6.70 2.49
N ALA A 32 3.54 7.70 1.61
CA ALA A 32 2.35 8.42 1.18
C ALA A 32 1.36 7.49 0.45
N ALA A 33 1.87 6.61 -0.42
CA ALA A 33 1.05 5.60 -1.09
C ALA A 33 0.45 4.59 -0.09
N ALA A 34 1.19 4.24 0.97
CA ALA A 34 0.67 3.41 2.06
C ALA A 34 -0.55 4.07 2.72
N LEU A 35 -0.46 5.36 3.07
CA LEU A 35 -1.56 6.10 3.67
C LEU A 35 -2.79 6.16 2.76
N GLU A 36 -2.61 6.36 1.46
CA GLU A 36 -3.71 6.32 0.49
C GLU A 36 -4.40 4.96 0.43
N ARG A 37 -3.62 3.87 0.43
CA ARG A 37 -4.18 2.50 0.48
C ARG A 37 -4.83 2.19 1.84
N PHE A 38 -4.39 2.84 2.92
CA PHE A 38 -5.06 2.74 4.21
C PHE A 38 -6.42 3.46 4.20
N TYR A 39 -6.54 4.62 3.55
CA TYR A 39 -7.84 5.27 3.37
C TYR A 39 -8.81 4.42 2.56
N GLU A 40 -8.36 3.75 1.49
CA GLU A 40 -9.16 2.75 0.76
C GLU A 40 -9.70 1.67 1.70
N PHE A 41 -8.83 1.10 2.53
CA PHE A 41 -9.22 0.10 3.53
C PHE A 41 -10.26 0.64 4.53
N ALA A 42 -10.02 1.80 5.13
CA ALA A 42 -10.93 2.40 6.11
C ALA A 42 -12.30 2.76 5.51
N ILE A 43 -12.31 3.29 4.28
CA ILE A 43 -13.55 3.57 3.53
C ILE A 43 -14.34 2.29 3.31
N GLU A 44 -13.70 1.19 2.91
CA GLU A 44 -14.38 -0.09 2.74
C GLU A 44 -14.97 -0.59 4.06
N VAL A 45 -14.22 -0.48 5.18
CA VAL A 45 -14.74 -0.79 6.54
C VAL A 45 -15.98 0.05 6.86
N PHE A 46 -15.95 1.37 6.65
CA PHE A 46 -17.11 2.23 6.90
C PHE A 46 -18.32 1.89 6.05
N THR A 47 -18.14 1.56 4.77
CA THR A 47 -19.26 1.14 3.92
C THR A 47 -19.79 -0.24 4.31
N HIS A 48 -18.92 -1.13 4.81
CA HIS A 48 -19.32 -2.43 5.32
C HIS A 48 -20.19 -2.32 6.58
N ILE A 49 -19.83 -1.41 7.49
CA ILE A 49 -20.55 -1.16 8.75
C ILE A 49 -22.02 -0.80 8.49
N VAL A 50 -22.29 0.01 7.45
CA VAL A 50 -23.66 0.42 7.09
C VAL A 50 -24.35 -0.55 6.11
N GLY A 51 -23.76 -1.73 5.89
CA GLY A 51 -24.38 -2.80 5.10
C GLY A 51 -24.33 -2.60 3.58
N VAL A 52 -23.43 -1.77 3.05
CA VAL A 52 -23.26 -1.65 1.60
C VAL A 52 -22.74 -2.97 1.04
N GLU A 53 -23.48 -3.53 0.09
CA GLU A 53 -23.07 -4.75 -0.61
C GLU A 53 -21.75 -4.52 -1.35
N ARG A 54 -20.89 -5.55 -1.38
CA ARG A 54 -19.54 -5.44 -1.94
C ARG A 54 -19.56 -5.02 -3.41
N GLY A 55 -20.46 -5.58 -4.23
CA GLY A 55 -20.55 -5.21 -5.64
C GLY A 55 -20.88 -3.73 -5.83
N THR A 56 -21.75 -3.18 -5.00
CA THR A 56 -22.09 -1.75 -4.99
C THR A 56 -20.92 -0.89 -4.54
N HIS A 57 -20.21 -1.28 -3.48
CA HIS A 57 -18.99 -0.58 -3.05
C HIS A 57 -17.95 -0.53 -4.17
N GLU A 58 -17.67 -1.65 -4.82
CA GLU A 58 -16.66 -1.72 -5.89
C GLU A 58 -17.01 -0.82 -7.09
N GLN A 59 -18.29 -0.73 -7.45
CA GLN A 59 -18.78 0.16 -8.50
C GLN A 59 -18.54 1.64 -8.14
N GLY A 60 -18.88 2.03 -6.91
CA GLY A 60 -18.61 3.39 -6.43
C GLY A 60 -17.12 3.69 -6.33
N TRP A 61 -16.34 2.74 -5.79
CA TRP A 61 -14.90 2.86 -5.61
C TRP A 61 -14.15 3.05 -6.93
N LYS A 62 -14.63 2.43 -8.02
CA LYS A 62 -14.04 2.59 -9.36
C LYS A 62 -13.92 4.06 -9.80
N LEU A 63 -14.82 4.94 -9.35
CA LEU A 63 -14.81 6.36 -9.67
C LEU A 63 -13.85 7.19 -8.80
N LEU A 64 -13.44 6.66 -7.64
CA LEU A 64 -12.62 7.35 -6.65
C LEU A 64 -11.17 6.85 -6.61
N ARG A 65 -10.90 5.62 -7.04
CA ARG A 65 -9.61 4.92 -6.84
C ARG A 65 -8.37 5.61 -7.41
N SER A 66 -8.52 6.55 -8.34
CA SER A 66 -7.40 7.31 -8.95
C SER A 66 -7.30 8.76 -8.46
N GLN A 67 -8.14 9.19 -7.51
CA GLN A 67 -8.25 10.57 -7.06
C GLN A 67 -7.93 10.67 -5.56
N SER A 68 -6.66 10.83 -5.21
CA SER A 68 -6.17 10.82 -3.81
C SER A 68 -6.91 11.83 -2.91
N GLU A 69 -7.14 13.05 -3.40
CA GLU A 69 -7.86 14.09 -2.65
C GLU A 69 -9.32 13.70 -2.37
N ARG A 70 -9.99 13.07 -3.34
CA ARG A 70 -11.37 12.58 -3.15
C ARG A 70 -11.42 11.40 -2.20
N GLN A 71 -10.39 10.55 -2.18
CA GLN A 71 -10.27 9.46 -1.20
C GLN A 71 -10.14 10.02 0.20
N LEU A 72 -9.28 11.03 0.41
CA LEU A 72 -9.16 11.69 1.70
C LEU A 72 -10.49 12.32 2.14
N GLY A 73 -11.15 13.07 1.26
CA GLY A 73 -12.46 13.66 1.57
C GLY A 73 -13.52 12.62 1.94
N ALA A 74 -13.59 11.51 1.20
CA ALA A 74 -14.50 10.40 1.50
C ALA A 74 -14.19 9.75 2.85
N PHE A 75 -12.91 9.50 3.14
CA PHE A 75 -12.47 8.97 4.44
C PHE A 75 -12.90 9.88 5.59
N LEU A 76 -12.64 11.20 5.48
CA LEU A 76 -12.97 12.16 6.54
C LEU A 76 -14.49 12.23 6.81
N LEU A 77 -15.30 12.25 5.75
CA LEU A 77 -16.76 12.28 5.88
C LEU A 77 -17.30 10.97 6.48
N LEU A 78 -16.82 9.83 6.02
CA LEU A 78 -17.24 8.53 6.54
C LEU A 78 -16.82 8.34 7.99
N TYR A 79 -15.61 8.78 8.35
CA TYR A 79 -15.13 8.78 9.72
C TYR A 79 -16.07 9.63 10.60
N LEU A 80 -16.38 10.86 10.18
CA LEU A 80 -17.31 11.75 10.89
C LEU A 80 -18.68 11.11 11.11
N ILE A 81 -19.25 10.48 10.06
CA ILE A 81 -20.59 9.90 10.12
C ILE A 81 -20.63 8.66 11.03
N ASN A 82 -19.63 7.77 10.93
CA ASN A 82 -19.63 6.51 11.66
C ASN A 82 -19.19 6.70 13.13
N LEU A 83 -18.14 7.47 13.38
CA LEU A 83 -17.58 7.68 14.72
C LEU A 83 -18.09 8.94 15.42
N ARG A 84 -18.95 9.72 14.75
CA ARG A 84 -19.61 10.92 15.31
C ARG A 84 -18.67 11.97 15.86
N LYS A 85 -17.43 11.99 15.35
CA LYS A 85 -16.41 13.00 15.66
C LYS A 85 -15.49 13.18 14.45
N PRO A 86 -14.89 14.36 14.25
CA PRO A 86 -13.91 14.54 13.18
C PRO A 86 -12.64 13.74 13.48
N ARG A 87 -11.96 13.25 12.43
CA ARG A 87 -10.66 12.57 12.62
C ARG A 87 -9.58 13.55 13.09
N PHE A 88 -9.64 14.79 12.62
CA PHE A 88 -8.68 15.84 12.95
C PHE A 88 -9.42 17.04 13.50
N ALA A 89 -8.96 17.56 14.63
CA ALA A 89 -9.48 18.79 15.23
C ALA A 89 -8.37 19.56 15.96
N GLY A 90 -8.52 20.88 16.04
CA GLY A 90 -7.56 21.75 16.74
C GLY A 90 -6.13 21.53 16.24
N LYS A 91 -5.21 21.24 17.17
CA LYS A 91 -3.78 21.03 16.88
C LYS A 91 -3.53 19.87 15.92
N GLU A 92 -4.33 18.80 15.97
CA GLU A 92 -4.13 17.66 15.07
C GLU A 92 -4.41 18.01 13.61
N LEU A 93 -5.37 18.90 13.36
CA LEU A 93 -5.66 19.39 12.01
C LEU A 93 -4.48 20.18 11.45
N SER A 94 -3.92 21.10 12.23
CA SER A 94 -2.75 21.88 11.79
C SER A 94 -1.54 20.99 11.49
N VAL A 95 -1.28 19.98 12.33
CA VAL A 95 -0.20 19.00 12.09
C VAL A 95 -0.47 18.19 10.83
N PHE A 96 -1.71 17.76 10.60
CA PHE A 96 -2.09 17.04 9.39
C PHE A 96 -1.87 17.89 8.12
N GLU A 97 -2.31 19.14 8.12
CA GLU A 97 -2.15 20.07 7.00
C GLU A 97 -0.68 20.37 6.70
N GLU A 98 0.15 20.53 7.73
CA GLU A 98 1.59 20.70 7.59
C GLU A 98 2.23 19.51 6.86
N TRP A 99 1.94 18.29 7.30
CA TRP A 99 2.49 17.08 6.69
C TRP A 99 1.92 16.78 5.30
N ALA A 100 0.66 17.12 5.05
CA ALA A 100 0.08 17.05 3.71
C ALA A 100 0.81 18.02 2.75
N GLY A 101 1.03 19.26 3.18
CA GLY A 101 1.81 20.25 2.43
C GLY A 101 3.25 19.83 2.19
N PHE A 102 3.90 19.25 3.21
CA PHE A 102 5.24 18.67 3.11
C PHE A 102 5.32 17.58 2.02
N ARG A 103 4.41 16.60 2.07
CA ARG A 103 4.33 15.52 1.06
C ARG A 103 4.11 16.08 -0.34
N ASN A 104 3.25 17.09 -0.50
CA ASN A 104 2.96 17.68 -1.81
C ASN A 104 4.20 18.34 -2.43
N LYS A 105 5.03 19.03 -1.64
CA LYS A 105 6.30 19.60 -2.10
C LYS A 105 7.28 18.53 -2.59
N ILE A 106 7.31 17.36 -1.95
CA ILE A 106 8.25 16.29 -2.30
C ILE A 106 7.79 15.53 -3.55
N ILE A 107 6.50 15.17 -3.61
CA ILE A 107 5.95 14.37 -4.71
C ILE A 107 5.84 15.21 -5.98
N HIS A 108 5.35 16.46 -5.88
CA HIS A 108 4.98 17.25 -7.05
C HIS A 108 5.99 18.35 -7.43
N GLN A 109 6.78 18.85 -6.48
CA GLN A 109 7.71 19.97 -6.72
C GLN A 109 9.18 19.54 -6.74
N GLY A 110 9.46 18.24 -6.59
CA GLY A 110 10.82 17.71 -6.67
C GLY A 110 11.72 18.07 -5.48
N ARG A 111 11.15 18.51 -4.36
CA ARG A 111 11.91 18.78 -3.12
C ARG A 111 12.51 17.48 -2.57
N PHE A 112 13.80 17.51 -2.24
CA PHE A 112 14.45 16.43 -1.51
C PHE A 112 14.34 16.66 0.00
N PRO A 113 13.79 15.70 0.77
CA PRO A 113 13.75 15.79 2.23
C PRO A 113 15.08 15.35 2.85
N SER A 114 15.36 15.85 4.04
CA SER A 114 16.39 15.31 4.90
C SER A 114 15.97 13.98 5.53
N ARG A 115 16.94 13.22 6.07
CA ARG A 115 16.65 11.99 6.82
C ARG A 115 15.77 12.26 8.05
N LYS A 116 15.97 13.39 8.73
CA LYS A 116 15.17 13.79 9.90
C LYS A 116 13.71 14.02 9.52
N GLU A 117 13.47 14.87 8.52
CA GLU A 117 12.10 15.15 8.05
C GLU A 117 11.41 13.89 7.52
N THR A 118 12.17 12.97 6.90
CA THR A 118 11.63 11.70 6.42
C THR A 118 11.20 10.79 7.57
N LEU A 119 12.00 10.73 8.63
CA LEU A 119 11.65 9.97 9.83
C LEU A 119 10.42 10.56 10.53
N GLU A 120 10.36 11.88 10.69
CA GLU A 120 9.22 12.58 11.31
C GLU A 120 7.92 12.38 10.52
N TYR A 121 7.99 12.44 9.19
CA TYR A 121 6.85 12.12 8.33
C TYR A 121 6.45 10.65 8.44
N ALA A 122 7.42 9.72 8.45
CA ALA A 122 7.16 8.30 8.58
C ALA A 122 6.46 7.98 9.91
N GLU A 123 6.93 8.58 11.01
CA GLU A 123 6.33 8.45 12.33
C GLU A 123 4.91 9.03 12.37
N PHE A 124 4.70 10.22 11.79
CA PHE A 124 3.37 10.81 11.66
C PHE A 124 2.39 9.87 10.94
N VAL A 125 2.78 9.35 9.77
CA VAL A 125 1.92 8.43 8.98
C VAL A 125 1.71 7.11 9.71
N TYR A 126 2.73 6.57 10.36
CA TYR A 126 2.62 5.35 11.16
C TYR A 126 1.59 5.52 12.28
N ASN A 127 1.72 6.59 13.08
CA ASN A 127 0.80 6.88 14.18
C ASN A 127 -0.62 7.09 13.65
N LEU A 128 -0.78 7.83 12.54
CA LEU A 128 -2.09 8.03 11.91
C LEU A 128 -2.76 6.71 11.52
N ILE A 129 -2.04 5.83 10.82
CA ILE A 129 -2.55 4.50 10.43
C ILE A 129 -2.88 3.68 11.66
N ARG A 130 -1.95 3.60 12.61
CA ARG A 130 -2.06 2.79 13.82
C ARG A 130 -3.27 3.21 14.66
N ASP A 131 -3.38 4.50 14.99
CA ASP A 131 -4.41 5.02 15.88
C ASP A 131 -5.80 4.90 15.24
N THR A 132 -5.90 5.20 13.94
CA THR A 132 -7.16 5.02 13.21
C THR A 132 -7.55 3.55 13.12
N LYS A 133 -6.58 2.64 12.88
CA LYS A 133 -6.85 1.20 12.84
C LYS A 133 -7.28 0.66 14.19
N TYR A 134 -6.65 1.10 15.28
CA TYR A 134 -7.06 0.71 16.64
C TYR A 134 -8.49 1.14 16.92
N GLU A 135 -8.85 2.37 16.59
CA GLU A 135 -10.21 2.85 16.78
C GLU A 135 -11.24 2.09 15.95
N LEU A 136 -10.91 1.74 14.70
CA LEU A 136 -11.76 0.89 13.86
C LEU A 136 -11.94 -0.51 14.47
N ILE A 137 -10.88 -1.10 15.03
CA ILE A 137 -10.94 -2.41 15.69
C ILE A 137 -11.76 -2.33 16.98
N GLU A 138 -11.59 -1.26 17.76
CA GLU A 138 -12.30 -1.05 19.02
C GLU A 138 -13.82 -0.97 18.79
N HIS A 139 -14.25 -0.22 17.78
CA HIS A 139 -15.67 -0.03 17.50
C HIS A 139 -16.29 -1.07 16.57
N TYR A 140 -15.52 -1.63 15.63
CA TYR A 140 -16.04 -2.45 14.53
C TYR A 140 -15.14 -3.65 14.19
N PRO A 141 -14.81 -4.52 15.16
CA PRO A 141 -13.83 -5.60 14.97
C PRO A 141 -14.21 -6.57 13.85
N ASP A 142 -15.49 -6.94 13.75
CA ASP A 142 -15.97 -7.87 12.73
C ASP A 142 -15.85 -7.28 11.32
N SER A 143 -16.25 -6.02 11.15
CA SER A 143 -16.13 -5.32 9.86
C SER A 143 -14.67 -5.18 9.44
N VAL A 144 -13.79 -4.84 10.38
CA VAL A 144 -12.33 -4.78 10.14
C VAL A 144 -11.80 -6.14 9.69
N GLN A 145 -12.13 -7.21 10.42
CA GLN A 145 -11.67 -8.56 10.08
C GLN A 145 -12.16 -8.99 8.70
N GLN A 146 -13.43 -8.76 8.38
CA GLN A 146 -14.02 -9.13 7.10
C GLN A 146 -13.36 -8.38 5.93
N VAL A 147 -13.17 -7.07 6.05
CA VAL A 147 -12.50 -6.28 5.02
C VAL A 147 -11.04 -6.67 4.89
N GLN A 148 -10.35 -6.92 6.01
CA GLN A 148 -8.96 -7.36 6.00
C GLN A 148 -8.79 -8.70 5.24
N LEU A 149 -9.68 -9.67 5.48
CA LEU A 149 -9.72 -10.93 4.73
C LEU A 149 -9.94 -10.72 3.22
N ARG A 150 -10.83 -9.78 2.83
CA ARG A 150 -11.04 -9.43 1.42
C ARG A 150 -9.78 -8.85 0.76
N HIS A 151 -9.08 -7.96 1.48
CA HIS A 151 -7.84 -7.38 0.98
C HIS A 151 -6.74 -8.44 0.80
N TYR A 152 -6.66 -9.42 1.70
CA TYR A 152 -5.76 -10.57 1.54
C TYR A 152 -6.11 -11.41 0.32
N ALA A 153 -7.39 -11.75 0.15
CA ALA A 153 -7.85 -12.54 -0.99
C ALA A 153 -7.54 -11.83 -2.33
N ARG A 154 -7.77 -10.51 -2.40
CA ARG A 154 -7.47 -9.69 -3.58
C ARG A 154 -5.97 -9.60 -3.87
N GLY A 155 -5.14 -9.53 -2.81
CA GLY A 155 -3.69 -9.57 -2.92
C GLY A 155 -3.22 -10.88 -3.55
N ARG A 156 -3.73 -12.02 -3.08
CA ARG A 156 -3.40 -13.36 -3.58
C ARG A 156 -3.81 -13.57 -5.04
N SER A 157 -5.05 -13.23 -5.40
CA SER A 157 -5.53 -13.42 -6.77
C SER A 157 -4.73 -12.61 -7.79
N THR A 158 -4.31 -11.38 -7.41
CA THR A 158 -3.44 -10.55 -8.26
C THR A 158 -2.06 -11.20 -8.49
N LEU A 159 -1.52 -11.92 -7.49
CA LEU A 159 -0.24 -12.61 -7.61
C LEU A 159 -0.37 -13.87 -8.46
N GLU A 160 -1.42 -14.66 -8.24
CA GLU A 160 -1.69 -15.90 -8.98
C GLU A 160 -1.96 -15.61 -10.47
N GLU A 161 -2.72 -14.55 -10.79
CA GLU A 161 -2.96 -14.11 -12.18
C GLU A 161 -1.67 -13.65 -12.87
N LYS A 162 -0.79 -12.95 -12.15
CA LYS A 162 0.49 -12.45 -12.68
C LYS A 162 1.57 -13.52 -12.79
N ALA A 163 1.52 -14.57 -11.96
CA ALA A 163 2.49 -15.65 -11.99
C ALA A 163 2.35 -16.53 -13.25
N GLY A 164 1.17 -16.55 -13.88
CA GLY A 164 0.85 -17.45 -14.98
C GLY A 164 0.89 -18.92 -14.55
N PRO A 165 0.49 -19.88 -15.41
CA PRO A 165 0.73 -21.28 -15.13
C PRO A 165 2.24 -21.53 -14.95
N PRO A 166 2.66 -22.43 -14.04
CA PRO A 166 4.07 -22.76 -13.88
C PRO A 166 4.63 -23.14 -15.24
N GLN A 167 5.67 -22.41 -15.70
CA GLN A 167 6.34 -22.76 -16.94
C GLN A 167 6.86 -24.20 -16.78
N PRO A 168 6.55 -25.11 -17.70
CA PRO A 168 7.11 -26.45 -17.62
C PRO A 168 8.62 -26.31 -17.58
N ASP A 169 9.26 -26.99 -16.62
CA ASP A 169 10.71 -26.98 -16.46
C ASP A 169 11.34 -27.18 -17.83
N LYS A 170 12.10 -26.17 -18.29
CA LYS A 170 12.83 -26.28 -19.55
C LYS A 170 13.88 -27.35 -19.33
N VAL A 171 13.56 -28.59 -19.69
CA VAL A 171 14.53 -29.68 -19.78
C VAL A 171 15.68 -29.14 -20.65
N PRO A 172 16.90 -29.02 -20.11
CA PRO A 172 17.99 -28.45 -20.86
C PRO A 172 18.18 -29.30 -22.11
N LYS A 173 18.03 -28.67 -23.29
CA LYS A 173 18.35 -29.31 -24.57
C LYS A 173 19.80 -29.77 -24.47
N ARG A 174 20.02 -31.10 -24.42
CA ARG A 174 21.35 -31.69 -24.56
C ARG A 174 21.91 -31.16 -25.88
N ARG A 175 22.92 -30.28 -25.82
CA ARG A 175 23.69 -29.91 -27.01
C ARG A 175 24.31 -31.21 -27.53
N GLY A 176 23.90 -31.64 -28.72
CA GLY A 176 24.52 -32.78 -29.38
C GLY A 176 26.00 -32.51 -29.54
N LEU A 177 26.85 -33.37 -28.97
CA LEU A 177 28.26 -33.41 -29.34
C LEU A 177 28.32 -33.90 -30.80
N THR A 178 28.59 -32.99 -31.73
CA THR A 178 29.12 -33.38 -33.03
C THR A 178 30.62 -33.61 -32.85
N ALA A 179 31.03 -34.87 -32.98
CA ALA A 179 32.42 -35.27 -33.02
C ALA A 179 33.13 -34.58 -34.19
N ARG A 180 34.14 -33.75 -33.90
CA ARG A 180 35.13 -33.33 -34.90
C ARG A 180 36.27 -34.34 -34.89
N ASN A 181 36.35 -35.13 -35.95
CA ASN A 181 37.53 -35.90 -36.30
C ASN A 181 38.56 -34.95 -36.93
N ASP A 182 39.47 -34.41 -36.12
CA ASP A 182 40.68 -33.79 -36.64
C ASP A 182 41.87 -34.74 -36.42
N VAL A 183 42.31 -35.32 -37.53
CA VAL A 183 43.48 -36.19 -37.64
C VAL A 183 44.74 -35.34 -37.46
N ILE A 184 45.48 -35.59 -36.39
CA ILE A 184 46.82 -35.03 -36.16
C ILE A 184 47.81 -35.83 -37.02
N CYS A 185 48.40 -35.19 -38.03
CA CYS A 185 49.52 -35.74 -38.79
C CYS A 185 50.82 -35.04 -38.35
N PHE A 186 51.73 -35.80 -37.75
CA PHE A 186 53.08 -35.39 -37.40
C PHE A 186 53.97 -35.27 -38.65
N ARG A 187 54.70 -34.15 -38.78
CA ARG A 187 56.04 -34.08 -39.39
C ARG A 187 56.86 -32.99 -38.71
#